data_AF-A0A352VBU3-F1
#
_entry.id   AF-A0A352VBU3-F1
#
_cell.length_a   1.000
_cell.length_b   1.000
_cell.length_c   1.000
_cell.angle_alpha   90.00
_cell.angle_beta   90.00
_cell.angle_gamma   90.00
#
_symmetry.space_group_name_H-M   'P 1'
#
loop_
_entity.id
_entity.type
_entity.pdbx_description
1 polymer ?
#
loop_
_entity_poly.entity_id
_entity_poly.type
_entity_poly.pdbx_seq_one_letter_code
_entity_poly.pdbx_strand_id
1 'polypeptide(L)'
;IKGDGYKPGTYYSFGDVFYGTYNGYYDGGSGGPHKSINFLVAHDGFTLTDLVSYNSKMNTTLTWPWGPSDGGNDTNLSWDSGGNQALRRQQLRNLWTIQFFSRGVPMTVYGDEFGRTQNGNNNPYNVDSVATWSNYTMINTDSPNTRIAGQHNNLGTDIKADGKNNIFMFAKYIANLRKNSVALRQDNYNMAIYLKKEDGVSTLASTDKCVWVRLDGSAVGDKDYLVMINSHSADVNFKIPAADSGKKWVRIVDTATWAEANDNVWPVTTGWSPAATADYWYGVKARSIVVMQEAASTVVSTDLINNGFEVADGFAALSTGVWTRTAEDGAWYSNSAYISTTPKRSGTYGAGLAATGRYLRTPQMSNPKTLTFWCRASATTSNYTVTLESSPDNVTWTSRGTFTANGSNTGSITSAFTQKTVSLNLTGSYYLRWRVSARSSGSFYFDDVIVK
;
A
#
# COMPACT_ATOMS: atom_id res chain seq x y z
N ILE A 1 -1.62 -17.67 -22.44
CA ILE A 1 -2.76 -17.19 -23.26
C ILE A 1 -3.26 -18.35 -24.09
N LYS A 2 -4.57 -18.58 -24.15
CA LYS A 2 -5.21 -19.56 -25.05
C LYS A 2 -6.42 -18.88 -25.69
N GLY A 3 -6.63 -19.08 -27.00
CA GLY A 3 -7.75 -18.49 -27.73
C GLY A 3 -7.67 -18.77 -29.24
N ASP A 4 -8.84 -18.85 -29.89
CA ASP A 4 -8.94 -18.98 -31.34
C ASP A 4 -8.30 -17.77 -32.01
N GLY A 5 -7.34 -18.00 -32.90
CA GLY A 5 -6.59 -16.90 -33.51
C GLY A 5 -5.11 -16.77 -33.09
N TYR A 6 -4.66 -17.53 -32.10
CA TYR A 6 -3.30 -17.43 -31.55
C TYR A 6 -2.22 -17.83 -32.56
N LYS A 7 -1.20 -16.98 -32.78
CA LYS A 7 -0.01 -17.29 -33.59
C LYS A 7 1.04 -18.05 -32.75
N PRO A 8 1.23 -19.38 -32.95
CA PRO A 8 2.27 -20.11 -32.24
C PRO A 8 3.67 -19.59 -32.60
N GLY A 9 4.58 -19.53 -31.63
CA GLY A 9 6.00 -19.19 -31.86
C GLY A 9 6.38 -17.70 -31.78
N THR A 10 5.44 -16.80 -31.48
CA THR A 10 5.76 -15.37 -31.22
C THR A 10 5.87 -15.12 -29.72
N TYR A 11 7.02 -14.65 -29.25
CA TYR A 11 7.16 -14.14 -27.88
C TYR A 11 6.50 -12.77 -27.78
N TYR A 12 5.45 -12.65 -26.99
CA TYR A 12 4.76 -11.39 -26.74
C TYR A 12 5.41 -10.65 -25.58
N SER A 13 5.56 -9.33 -25.71
CA SER A 13 6.04 -8.51 -24.60
C SER A 13 5.01 -8.50 -23.46
N PHE A 14 5.43 -8.18 -22.24
CA PHE A 14 4.49 -7.95 -21.14
C PHE A 14 3.38 -6.97 -21.52
N GLY A 15 3.71 -5.91 -22.27
CA GLY A 15 2.75 -4.91 -22.72
C GLY A 15 1.71 -5.45 -23.67
N ASP A 16 2.11 -6.29 -24.64
CA ASP A 16 1.16 -6.94 -25.56
C ASP A 16 0.18 -7.83 -24.78
N VAL A 17 0.68 -8.63 -23.83
CA VAL A 17 -0.14 -9.54 -23.02
C VAL A 17 -1.07 -8.77 -22.08
N PHE A 18 -0.56 -7.76 -21.38
CA PHE A 18 -1.34 -6.92 -20.47
C PHE A 18 -2.46 -6.17 -21.21
N TYR A 19 -2.19 -5.77 -22.46
CA TYR A 19 -3.16 -5.12 -23.34
C TYR A 19 -4.17 -6.09 -23.98
N GLY A 20 -4.12 -7.39 -23.67
CA GLY A 20 -5.05 -8.38 -24.23
C GLY A 20 -4.68 -8.89 -25.62
N THR A 21 -3.38 -8.98 -25.90
CA THR A 21 -2.79 -9.66 -27.07
C THR A 21 -3.31 -9.12 -28.42
N TYR A 22 -3.52 -7.80 -28.51
CA TYR A 22 -4.07 -7.14 -29.70
C TYR A 22 -3.38 -7.55 -31.01
N ASN A 23 -2.04 -7.58 -31.02
CA ASN A 23 -1.23 -7.93 -32.19
C ASN A 23 -1.13 -9.45 -32.46
N GLY A 24 -1.61 -10.30 -31.55
CA GLY A 24 -1.39 -11.74 -31.58
C GLY A 24 -2.48 -12.57 -32.25
N TYR A 25 -3.61 -11.96 -32.62
CA TYR A 25 -4.72 -12.64 -33.30
C TYR A 25 -4.55 -12.68 -34.83
N TYR A 26 -4.97 -13.78 -35.46
CA TYR A 26 -4.99 -13.97 -36.92
C TYR A 26 -5.88 -12.96 -37.67
N ASP A 27 -6.79 -12.25 -36.97
CA ASP A 27 -7.71 -11.28 -37.59
C ASP A 27 -7.17 -9.86 -37.73
N GLY A 28 -5.88 -9.65 -37.45
CA GLY A 28 -5.24 -8.32 -37.60
C GLY A 28 -5.74 -7.27 -36.61
N GLY A 29 -6.31 -7.67 -35.47
CA GLY A 29 -6.87 -6.76 -34.47
C GLY A 29 -8.36 -6.47 -34.65
N SER A 30 -9.04 -7.21 -35.54
CA SER A 30 -10.48 -7.05 -35.83
C SER A 30 -11.41 -7.66 -34.77
N GLY A 31 -10.84 -8.22 -33.69
CA GLY A 31 -11.56 -8.80 -32.56
C GLY A 31 -11.34 -8.02 -31.26
N GLY A 32 -12.32 -8.06 -30.34
CA GLY A 32 -12.15 -7.48 -29.01
C GLY A 32 -11.24 -8.33 -28.10
N PRO A 33 -10.68 -7.73 -27.02
CA PRO A 33 -9.79 -8.41 -26.07
C PRO A 33 -10.41 -9.63 -25.38
N HIS A 34 -11.75 -9.75 -25.37
CA HIS A 34 -12.48 -10.86 -24.77
C HIS A 34 -12.14 -12.23 -25.40
N LYS A 35 -11.53 -12.26 -26.58
CA LYS A 35 -11.00 -13.48 -27.22
C LYS A 35 -9.76 -14.05 -26.51
N SER A 36 -9.14 -13.30 -25.60
CA SER A 36 -7.93 -13.71 -24.86
C SER A 36 -8.29 -14.31 -23.53
N ILE A 37 -8.14 -15.63 -23.40
CA ILE A 37 -8.13 -16.26 -22.09
C ILE A 37 -6.72 -16.11 -21.51
N ASN A 38 -6.61 -15.21 -20.56
CA ASN A 38 -5.39 -14.92 -19.82
C ASN A 38 -5.33 -15.86 -18.62
N PHE A 39 -4.25 -16.63 -18.50
CA PHE A 39 -4.00 -17.49 -17.35
C PHE A 39 -2.50 -17.56 -17.10
N LEU A 40 -2.14 -17.67 -15.82
CA LEU A 40 -0.76 -17.88 -15.36
C LEU A 40 -0.48 -19.35 -15.10
N VAL A 41 -1.50 -20.08 -14.64
CA VAL A 41 -1.45 -21.50 -14.31
C VAL A 41 -2.74 -22.18 -14.79
N ALA A 42 -2.70 -23.50 -14.94
CA ALA A 42 -3.82 -24.35 -15.33
C ALA A 42 -3.82 -25.63 -14.47
N HIS A 43 -4.67 -26.60 -14.79
CA HIS A 43 -4.57 -27.93 -14.20
C HIS A 43 -3.27 -28.64 -14.64
N ASP A 44 -2.78 -28.32 -15.84
CA ASP A 44 -1.46 -28.71 -16.33
C ASP A 44 -0.39 -27.78 -15.76
N GLY A 45 0.68 -28.34 -15.22
CA GLY A 45 1.78 -27.58 -14.63
C GLY A 45 1.59 -27.32 -13.13
N PHE A 46 2.32 -26.33 -12.62
CA PHE A 46 2.25 -25.95 -11.21
C PHE A 46 0.95 -25.23 -10.86
N THR A 47 0.53 -25.36 -9.61
CA THR A 47 -0.38 -24.40 -8.96
C THR A 47 0.25 -23.02 -8.86
N LEU A 48 -0.54 -21.98 -8.57
CA LEU A 48 0.01 -20.64 -8.39
C LEU A 48 1.01 -20.57 -7.23
N THR A 49 0.76 -21.32 -6.16
CA THR A 49 1.68 -21.44 -5.02
C THR A 49 2.98 -22.14 -5.41
N ASP A 50 2.88 -23.23 -6.17
CA ASP A 50 4.05 -24.02 -6.54
C ASP A 50 4.93 -23.28 -7.57
N LEU A 51 4.32 -22.48 -8.45
CA LEU A 51 5.02 -21.60 -9.40
C LEU A 51 6.01 -20.65 -8.71
N VAL A 52 5.72 -20.23 -7.48
CA VAL A 52 6.59 -19.35 -6.69
C VAL A 52 7.39 -20.08 -5.60
N SER A 53 7.25 -21.40 -5.49
CA SER A 53 7.82 -22.20 -4.40
C SER A 53 8.83 -23.26 -4.87
N TYR A 54 8.85 -23.62 -6.16
CA TYR A 54 9.72 -24.65 -6.70
C TYR A 54 10.43 -24.18 -7.97
N ASN A 55 11.74 -24.44 -8.06
CA ASN A 55 12.52 -24.20 -9.28
C ASN A 55 12.35 -25.33 -10.32
N SER A 56 11.98 -26.54 -9.87
CA SER A 56 11.83 -27.74 -10.70
C SER A 56 10.69 -28.62 -10.19
N LYS A 57 10.09 -29.43 -11.08
CA LYS A 57 9.03 -30.38 -10.72
C LYS A 57 9.54 -31.50 -9.80
N MET A 58 8.70 -31.97 -8.89
CA MET A 58 9.00 -33.01 -7.89
C MET A 58 8.30 -34.35 -8.18
N ASN A 59 7.65 -34.43 -9.33
CA ASN A 59 6.86 -35.54 -9.87
C ASN A 59 7.35 -36.96 -9.54
N THR A 60 8.64 -37.25 -9.68
CA THR A 60 9.23 -38.58 -9.47
C THR A 60 9.73 -38.84 -8.04
N THR A 61 9.86 -37.80 -7.23
CA THR A 61 10.37 -37.90 -5.85
C THR A 61 9.26 -37.94 -4.81
N LEU A 62 8.05 -37.50 -5.19
CA LEU A 62 6.86 -37.56 -4.35
C LEU A 62 6.31 -38.98 -4.27
N THR A 63 5.82 -39.33 -3.08
CA THR A 63 5.14 -40.60 -2.77
C THR A 63 3.67 -40.36 -2.47
N TRP A 64 2.88 -41.43 -2.35
CA TRP A 64 1.48 -41.34 -1.95
C TRP A 64 1.34 -40.56 -0.62
N PRO A 65 0.45 -39.56 -0.51
CA PRO A 65 -0.64 -39.22 -1.44
C PRO A 65 -0.31 -38.16 -2.52
N TRP A 66 0.93 -37.69 -2.63
CA TRP A 66 1.32 -36.55 -3.49
C TRP A 66 1.83 -36.93 -4.89
N GLY A 67 2.05 -38.23 -5.13
CA GLY A 67 2.57 -38.79 -6.37
C GLY A 67 2.90 -40.28 -6.21
N PRO A 68 3.79 -40.84 -7.05
CA PRO A 68 4.45 -40.18 -8.17
C PRO A 68 3.50 -39.96 -9.35
N SER A 69 3.86 -39.00 -10.21
CA SER A 69 3.17 -38.76 -11.49
C SER A 69 4.23 -38.57 -12.56
N ASP A 70 4.26 -39.38 -13.61
CA ASP A 70 5.25 -39.26 -14.67
C ASP A 70 5.01 -38.02 -15.56
N GLY A 71 6.02 -37.58 -16.31
CA GLY A 71 5.89 -36.50 -17.29
C GLY A 71 5.77 -35.08 -16.69
N GLY A 72 4.99 -34.23 -17.35
CA GLY A 72 4.86 -32.79 -17.05
C GLY A 72 5.89 -31.90 -17.75
N ASN A 73 5.68 -30.58 -17.69
CA ASN A 73 6.57 -29.59 -18.30
C ASN A 73 7.88 -29.44 -17.49
N ASP A 74 9.03 -29.42 -18.17
CA ASP A 74 10.33 -29.18 -17.55
C ASP A 74 10.67 -27.68 -17.43
N THR A 75 10.04 -26.84 -18.25
CA THR A 75 10.26 -25.39 -18.28
C THR A 75 9.03 -24.66 -17.75
N ASN A 76 8.92 -24.56 -16.43
CA ASN A 76 7.75 -23.96 -15.75
C ASN A 76 7.84 -22.43 -15.59
N LEU A 77 8.98 -21.83 -15.94
CA LEU A 77 9.27 -20.40 -15.71
C LEU A 77 9.01 -19.97 -14.25
N SER A 78 9.32 -20.88 -13.32
CA SER A 78 9.07 -20.75 -11.89
C SER A 78 10.31 -20.25 -11.15
N TRP A 79 10.10 -19.75 -9.94
CA TRP A 79 11.18 -19.40 -9.02
C TRP A 79 10.71 -19.60 -7.59
N ASP A 80 11.49 -20.31 -6.78
CA ASP A 80 11.17 -20.65 -5.38
C ASP A 80 11.11 -19.48 -4.39
N SER A 81 11.24 -18.25 -4.90
CA SER A 81 11.32 -17.00 -4.15
C SER A 81 12.46 -16.99 -3.11
N GLY A 82 13.55 -17.70 -3.38
CA GLY A 82 14.68 -17.86 -2.48
C GLY A 82 14.31 -18.56 -1.17
N GLY A 83 13.25 -19.36 -1.16
CA GLY A 83 12.75 -20.03 0.05
C GLY A 83 11.98 -19.13 1.02
N ASN A 84 11.76 -17.86 0.70
CA ASN A 84 11.12 -16.90 1.61
C ASN A 84 9.59 -16.95 1.50
N GLN A 85 8.92 -17.46 2.54
CA GLN A 85 7.46 -17.58 2.61
C GLN A 85 6.71 -16.24 2.47
N ALA A 86 7.21 -15.16 3.09
CA ALA A 86 6.59 -13.85 2.98
C ALA A 86 6.71 -13.29 1.55
N LEU A 87 7.85 -13.53 0.89
CA LEU A 87 8.02 -13.16 -0.52
C LEU A 87 7.09 -13.98 -1.43
N ARG A 88 6.87 -15.27 -1.14
CA ARG A 88 5.91 -16.11 -1.89
C ARG A 88 4.50 -15.54 -1.81
N ARG A 89 4.04 -15.17 -0.61
CA ARG A 89 2.72 -14.51 -0.44
C ARG A 89 2.63 -13.21 -1.23
N GLN A 90 3.69 -12.39 -1.21
CA GLN A 90 3.78 -11.18 -2.04
C GLN A 90 3.72 -11.49 -3.55
N GLN A 91 4.44 -12.52 -4.02
CA GLN A 91 4.38 -12.93 -5.43
C GLN A 91 2.98 -13.41 -5.83
N LEU A 92 2.28 -14.16 -4.98
CA LEU A 92 0.89 -14.54 -5.25
C LEU A 92 0.02 -13.31 -5.47
N ARG A 93 0.10 -12.31 -4.58
CA ARG A 93 -0.65 -11.06 -4.72
C ARG A 93 -0.27 -10.28 -5.99
N ASN A 94 1.01 -10.29 -6.38
CA ASN A 94 1.45 -9.70 -7.66
C ASN A 94 0.77 -10.37 -8.85
N LEU A 95 0.81 -11.71 -8.88
CA LEU A 95 0.24 -12.52 -9.96
C LEU A 95 -1.27 -12.34 -10.06
N TRP A 96 -1.98 -12.34 -8.93
CA TRP A 96 -3.41 -11.98 -8.88
C TRP A 96 -3.67 -10.57 -9.43
N THR A 97 -2.87 -9.58 -9.03
CA THR A 97 -3.02 -8.19 -9.50
C THR A 97 -2.81 -8.09 -11.01
N ILE A 98 -1.72 -8.66 -11.54
CA ILE A 98 -1.42 -8.65 -12.98
C ILE A 98 -2.56 -9.30 -13.76
N GLN A 99 -2.98 -10.50 -13.35
CA GLN A 99 -4.00 -11.29 -14.04
C GLN A 99 -5.35 -10.57 -14.12
N PHE A 100 -5.75 -9.86 -13.05
CA PHE A 100 -7.05 -9.20 -12.94
C PHE A 100 -7.06 -7.73 -13.37
N PHE A 101 -5.88 -7.10 -13.55
CA PHE A 101 -5.78 -5.79 -14.20
C PHE A 101 -5.51 -5.88 -15.70
N SER A 102 -4.98 -7.01 -16.18
CA SER A 102 -4.77 -7.24 -17.61
C SER A 102 -6.10 -7.24 -18.35
N ARG A 103 -6.11 -6.67 -19.55
CA ARG A 103 -7.24 -6.69 -20.48
C ARG A 103 -7.41 -8.10 -21.07
N GLY A 104 -8.65 -8.55 -21.22
CA GLY A 104 -8.99 -9.92 -21.66
C GLY A 104 -9.89 -10.66 -20.65
N VAL A 105 -9.91 -11.98 -20.69
CA VAL A 105 -10.70 -12.81 -19.76
C VAL A 105 -9.75 -13.58 -18.85
N PRO A 106 -9.68 -13.26 -17.54
CA PRO A 106 -8.84 -14.01 -16.61
C PRO A 106 -9.44 -15.39 -16.34
N MET A 107 -8.61 -16.42 -16.37
CA MET A 107 -8.90 -17.77 -15.91
C MET A 107 -8.00 -18.09 -14.72
N THR A 108 -8.60 -18.67 -13.68
CA THR A 108 -7.94 -19.10 -12.45
C THR A 108 -8.23 -20.56 -12.19
N VAL A 109 -7.32 -21.27 -11.53
CA VAL A 109 -7.52 -22.68 -11.14
C VAL A 109 -8.12 -22.72 -9.74
N TYR A 110 -9.04 -23.65 -9.52
CA TYR A 110 -9.66 -23.83 -8.22
C TYR A 110 -8.60 -24.08 -7.12
N GLY A 111 -8.78 -23.41 -5.99
CA GLY A 111 -7.91 -23.46 -4.83
C GLY A 111 -6.69 -22.54 -4.86
N ASP A 112 -6.31 -21.97 -6.01
CA ASP A 112 -5.25 -20.95 -6.04
C ASP A 112 -5.66 -19.69 -5.27
N GLU A 113 -6.97 -19.42 -5.16
CA GLU A 113 -7.50 -18.28 -4.39
C GLU A 113 -7.17 -18.36 -2.91
N PHE A 114 -6.86 -19.53 -2.36
CA PHE A 114 -6.40 -19.69 -0.98
C PHE A 114 -5.00 -20.31 -0.87
N GLY A 115 -4.26 -20.39 -1.98
CA GLY A 115 -2.87 -20.86 -1.98
C GLY A 115 -2.71 -22.38 -1.93
N ARG A 116 -3.55 -23.11 -2.68
CA ARG A 116 -3.40 -24.57 -2.90
C ARG A 116 -1.99 -24.88 -3.40
N THR A 117 -1.46 -26.03 -2.96
CA THR A 117 -0.15 -26.58 -3.33
C THR A 117 -0.28 -28.07 -3.57
N GLN A 118 0.54 -28.58 -4.48
CA GLN A 118 0.67 -30.00 -4.81
C GLN A 118 2.07 -30.53 -4.47
N ASN A 119 2.75 -29.86 -3.52
CA ASN A 119 4.11 -30.17 -3.09
C ASN A 119 5.13 -30.17 -4.26
N GLY A 120 4.87 -29.37 -5.30
CA GLY A 120 5.70 -29.33 -6.50
C GLY A 120 5.43 -30.46 -7.50
N ASN A 121 4.33 -31.21 -7.37
CA ASN A 121 3.82 -32.04 -8.47
C ASN A 121 3.18 -31.14 -9.53
N ASN A 122 3.75 -31.10 -10.73
CA ASN A 122 3.24 -30.29 -11.83
C ASN A 122 2.48 -31.10 -12.89
N ASN A 123 2.24 -32.38 -12.65
CA ASN A 123 1.48 -33.24 -13.55
C ASN A 123 0.62 -34.28 -12.79
N PRO A 124 -0.25 -33.87 -11.85
CA PRO A 124 -0.96 -34.74 -10.92
C PRO A 124 -2.14 -35.49 -11.56
N TYR A 125 -2.03 -35.92 -12.82
CA TYR A 125 -3.14 -36.49 -13.61
C TYR A 125 -3.68 -37.82 -13.05
N ASN A 126 -2.83 -38.58 -12.35
CA ASN A 126 -3.10 -39.90 -11.80
C ASN A 126 -3.34 -39.90 -10.27
N VAL A 127 -3.46 -38.71 -9.66
CA VAL A 127 -3.56 -38.56 -8.20
C VAL A 127 -4.98 -38.16 -7.81
N ASP A 128 -5.73 -39.13 -7.27
CA ASP A 128 -7.03 -38.86 -6.61
C ASP A 128 -6.84 -38.86 -5.09
N SER A 129 -6.47 -37.71 -4.53
CA SER A 129 -6.13 -37.58 -3.12
C SER A 129 -6.21 -36.13 -2.63
N VAL A 130 -5.91 -35.92 -1.34
CA VAL A 130 -5.74 -34.58 -0.73
C VAL A 130 -4.74 -33.66 -1.45
N ALA A 131 -3.91 -34.21 -2.34
CA ALA A 131 -2.99 -33.44 -3.18
C ALA A 131 -3.68 -32.68 -4.32
N THR A 132 -4.82 -33.16 -4.81
CA THR A 132 -5.58 -32.55 -5.91
C THR A 132 -6.89 -31.93 -5.42
N TRP A 133 -7.47 -32.44 -4.33
CA TRP A 133 -8.72 -31.92 -3.78
C TRP A 133 -8.57 -30.49 -3.20
N SER A 134 -9.64 -29.71 -3.25
CA SER A 134 -9.72 -28.42 -2.57
C SER A 134 -9.83 -28.59 -1.05
N ASN A 135 -9.01 -27.84 -0.31
CA ASN A 135 -9.07 -27.80 1.15
C ASN A 135 -9.61 -26.45 1.64
N TYR A 136 -10.92 -26.36 1.86
CA TYR A 136 -11.57 -25.13 2.32
C TYR A 136 -11.21 -24.73 3.76
N THR A 137 -10.59 -25.61 4.56
CA THR A 137 -10.08 -25.23 5.89
C THR A 137 -8.93 -24.21 5.81
N MET A 138 -8.36 -24.01 4.62
CA MET A 138 -7.37 -23.00 4.32
C MET A 138 -7.94 -21.57 4.29
N ILE A 139 -9.26 -21.37 4.34
CA ILE A 139 -9.88 -20.03 4.33
C ILE A 139 -9.82 -19.37 5.72
N ASN A 140 -10.11 -20.14 6.77
CA ASN A 140 -10.22 -19.65 8.16
C ASN A 140 -8.95 -19.97 8.96
N THR A 141 -7.79 -19.53 8.45
CA THR A 141 -6.47 -19.73 9.07
C THR A 141 -5.46 -18.74 8.49
N ASP A 142 -4.55 -18.23 9.32
CA ASP A 142 -3.43 -17.38 8.87
C ASP A 142 -2.27 -18.23 8.29
N SER A 143 -2.32 -19.55 8.49
CA SER A 143 -1.34 -20.55 8.01
C SER A 143 -2.00 -21.55 7.07
N PRO A 144 -2.20 -21.23 5.78
CA PRO A 144 -3.04 -22.05 4.90
C PRO A 144 -2.43 -23.40 4.54
N ASN A 145 -1.11 -23.57 4.47
CA ASN A 145 -0.51 -24.85 4.05
C ASN A 145 -0.19 -25.83 5.19
N THR A 146 -0.67 -25.57 6.42
CA THR A 146 -0.44 -26.45 7.59
C THR A 146 -1.62 -27.39 7.86
N ARG A 147 -2.64 -27.37 6.99
CA ARG A 147 -3.95 -27.96 7.26
C ARG A 147 -4.05 -29.43 6.91
N ILE A 148 -3.11 -29.96 6.13
CA ILE A 148 -3.03 -31.37 5.71
C ILE A 148 -1.67 -31.92 6.14
N ALA A 149 -1.67 -33.09 6.78
CA ALA A 149 -0.43 -33.77 7.14
C ALA A 149 0.39 -34.13 5.90
N GLY A 150 1.69 -33.84 5.92
CA GLY A 150 2.59 -34.07 4.78
C GLY A 150 2.50 -33.03 3.66
N GLN A 151 1.63 -32.02 3.76
CA GLN A 151 1.66 -30.86 2.86
C GLN A 151 2.84 -29.96 3.21
N HIS A 152 3.55 -29.45 2.19
CA HIS A 152 4.64 -28.51 2.39
C HIS A 152 4.08 -27.13 2.77
N ASN A 153 4.59 -26.57 3.87
CA ASN A 153 4.22 -25.24 4.33
C ASN A 153 4.86 -24.15 3.45
N ASN A 154 4.37 -23.97 2.23
CA ASN A 154 4.96 -23.06 1.24
C ASN A 154 4.75 -21.58 1.60
N LEU A 155 3.61 -21.23 2.19
CA LEU A 155 3.20 -19.85 2.46
C LEU A 155 3.43 -19.37 3.89
N GLY A 156 3.74 -20.26 4.84
CA GLY A 156 3.96 -19.88 6.24
C GLY A 156 2.69 -19.33 6.91
N THR A 157 2.89 -18.47 7.90
CA THR A 157 1.83 -17.70 8.56
C THR A 157 1.93 -16.23 8.13
N ASP A 158 0.80 -15.60 7.78
CA ASP A 158 0.78 -14.16 7.54
C ASP A 158 0.85 -13.35 8.84
N ILE A 159 1.10 -12.04 8.76
CA ILE A 159 1.33 -11.19 9.94
C ILE A 159 0.04 -10.72 10.60
N LYS A 160 -1.11 -10.93 9.96
CA LYS A 160 -2.40 -10.43 10.42
C LYS A 160 -3.09 -11.57 11.17
N ALA A 161 -2.87 -11.61 12.49
CA ALA A 161 -3.39 -12.67 13.36
C ALA A 161 -4.91 -12.57 13.59
N ASP A 162 -5.71 -12.68 12.53
CA ASP A 162 -7.18 -12.58 12.57
C ASP A 162 -7.89 -13.89 12.18
N GLY A 163 -7.13 -14.98 12.00
CA GLY A 163 -7.63 -16.31 11.69
C GLY A 163 -8.19 -16.43 10.28
N LYS A 164 -7.71 -15.62 9.33
CA LYS A 164 -8.17 -15.59 7.94
C LYS A 164 -7.00 -15.60 7.00
N ASN A 165 -7.14 -16.38 5.93
CA ASN A 165 -6.09 -16.46 4.93
C ASN A 165 -6.02 -15.18 4.11
N ASN A 166 -4.92 -14.45 4.30
CA ASN A 166 -4.65 -13.22 3.57
C ASN A 166 -4.75 -13.35 2.04
N ILE A 167 -4.29 -14.45 1.46
CA ILE A 167 -4.35 -14.67 -0.01
C ILE A 167 -5.81 -14.73 -0.47
N PHE A 168 -6.67 -15.39 0.29
CA PHE A 168 -8.11 -15.47 -0.02
C PHE A 168 -8.80 -14.12 0.08
N MET A 169 -8.49 -13.35 1.11
CA MET A 169 -9.02 -12.00 1.28
C MET A 169 -8.59 -11.09 0.11
N PHE A 170 -7.32 -11.18 -0.30
CA PHE A 170 -6.78 -10.44 -1.43
C PHE A 170 -7.41 -10.85 -2.77
N ALA A 171 -7.46 -12.15 -3.07
CA ALA A 171 -8.03 -12.68 -4.30
C ALA A 171 -9.51 -12.28 -4.44
N LYS A 172 -10.28 -12.39 -3.34
CA LYS A 172 -11.67 -11.93 -3.27
C LYS A 172 -11.80 -10.43 -3.56
N TYR A 173 -10.92 -9.60 -3.01
CA TYR A 173 -10.95 -8.16 -3.24
C TYR A 173 -10.69 -7.83 -4.72
N ILE A 174 -9.59 -8.33 -5.28
CA ILE A 174 -9.19 -8.07 -6.67
C ILE A 174 -10.23 -8.59 -7.67
N ALA A 175 -10.80 -9.77 -7.44
CA ALA A 175 -11.87 -10.30 -8.27
C ALA A 175 -13.14 -9.43 -8.22
N ASN A 176 -13.53 -8.94 -7.04
CA ASN A 176 -14.65 -8.02 -6.90
C ASN A 176 -14.35 -6.65 -7.53
N LEU A 177 -13.12 -6.15 -7.44
CA LEU A 177 -12.71 -4.92 -8.09
C LEU A 177 -12.91 -5.02 -9.61
N ARG A 178 -12.39 -6.09 -10.23
CA ARG A 178 -12.60 -6.33 -11.66
C ARG A 178 -14.08 -6.50 -12.00
N LYS A 179 -14.83 -7.29 -11.24
CA LYS A 179 -16.28 -7.51 -11.44
C LYS A 179 -17.06 -6.18 -11.48
N ASN A 180 -16.71 -5.25 -10.60
CA ASN A 180 -17.43 -3.99 -10.43
C ASN A 180 -16.86 -2.83 -11.26
N SER A 181 -15.76 -3.05 -11.97
CA SER A 181 -15.16 -2.05 -12.86
C SER A 181 -15.52 -2.33 -14.32
N VAL A 182 -15.98 -1.30 -15.01
CA VAL A 182 -16.16 -1.29 -16.47
C VAL A 182 -14.82 -1.12 -17.17
N ALA A 183 -13.91 -0.32 -16.61
CA ALA A 183 -12.55 -0.12 -17.12
C ALA A 183 -11.76 -1.43 -17.22
N LEU A 184 -11.87 -2.28 -16.19
CA LEU A 184 -11.17 -3.58 -16.13
C LEU A 184 -11.87 -4.68 -16.94
N ARG A 185 -13.08 -4.45 -17.46
CA ARG A 185 -13.87 -5.43 -18.22
C ARG A 185 -14.23 -4.98 -19.64
N GLN A 186 -13.47 -4.05 -20.19
CA GLN A 186 -13.66 -3.62 -21.57
C GLN A 186 -13.63 -4.81 -22.53
N ASP A 187 -14.65 -4.91 -23.37
CA ASP A 187 -14.81 -5.93 -24.42
C ASP A 187 -14.22 -5.48 -25.77
N ASN A 188 -13.72 -4.25 -25.81
CA ASN A 188 -13.09 -3.55 -26.94
C ASN A 188 -11.83 -2.78 -26.48
N TYR A 189 -11.20 -2.03 -27.39
CA TYR A 189 -9.95 -1.29 -27.14
C TYR A 189 -10.12 0.23 -27.03
N ASN A 190 -11.35 0.74 -26.85
CA ASN A 190 -11.64 2.18 -26.82
C ASN A 190 -11.01 2.89 -25.62
N MET A 191 -10.87 2.19 -24.48
CA MET A 191 -10.19 2.72 -23.31
C MET A 191 -8.67 2.57 -23.47
N ALA A 192 -7.96 3.68 -23.46
CA ALA A 192 -6.51 3.68 -23.51
C ALA A 192 -5.91 3.01 -22.25
N ILE A 193 -4.84 2.25 -22.46
CA ILE A 193 -3.94 1.79 -21.39
C ILE A 193 -2.53 2.20 -21.81
N TYR A 194 -1.87 2.98 -20.96
CA TYR A 194 -0.51 3.46 -21.21
C TYR A 194 0.48 2.64 -20.39
N LEU A 195 1.53 2.17 -21.03
CA LEU A 195 2.65 1.51 -20.36
C LEU A 195 3.91 2.34 -20.56
N LYS A 196 4.51 2.76 -19.45
CA LYS A 196 5.65 3.69 -19.39
C LYS A 196 6.68 3.22 -18.37
N LYS A 197 7.85 3.85 -18.37
CA LYS A 197 8.80 3.78 -17.26
C LYS A 197 8.23 4.44 -16.01
N GLU A 198 8.98 4.33 -14.93
CA GLU A 198 8.61 4.78 -13.59
C GLU A 198 8.33 6.29 -13.50
N ASP A 199 8.84 7.07 -14.44
CA ASP A 199 8.57 8.51 -14.57
C ASP A 199 7.20 8.84 -15.21
N GLY A 200 6.47 7.83 -15.70
CA GLY A 200 5.19 7.98 -16.38
C GLY A 200 5.27 8.64 -17.76
N VAL A 201 6.47 8.83 -18.33
CA VAL A 201 6.69 9.57 -19.59
C VAL A 201 7.52 8.74 -20.57
N SER A 202 8.65 8.21 -20.11
CA SER A 202 9.61 7.50 -20.94
C SER A 202 9.08 6.16 -21.43
N THR A 203 9.48 5.76 -22.63
CA THR A 203 9.08 4.50 -23.25
C THR A 203 9.80 3.31 -22.63
N LEU A 204 9.11 2.19 -22.53
CA LEU A 204 9.68 0.93 -22.05
C LEU A 204 10.60 0.28 -23.09
N ALA A 205 11.61 -0.41 -22.60
CA ALA A 205 12.49 -1.32 -23.30
C ALA A 205 12.32 -2.75 -22.74
N SER A 206 12.69 -3.75 -23.53
CA SER A 206 12.57 -5.17 -23.15
C SER A 206 13.40 -5.57 -21.93
N THR A 207 14.40 -4.76 -21.56
CA THR A 207 15.27 -4.98 -20.39
C THR A 207 14.75 -4.34 -19.10
N ASP A 208 13.70 -3.52 -19.19
CA ASP A 208 13.17 -2.83 -18.02
C ASP A 208 12.49 -3.80 -17.06
N LYS A 209 12.71 -3.59 -15.77
CA LYS A 209 12.17 -4.43 -14.69
C LYS A 209 10.98 -3.80 -13.99
N CYS A 210 10.54 -2.64 -14.46
CA CYS A 210 9.50 -1.84 -13.85
C CYS A 210 8.55 -1.33 -14.91
N VAL A 211 7.28 -1.25 -14.58
CA VAL A 211 6.24 -0.81 -15.50
C VAL A 211 5.27 0.11 -14.76
N TRP A 212 5.10 1.32 -15.28
CA TRP A 212 4.05 2.24 -14.90
C TRP A 212 2.88 2.05 -15.86
N VAL A 213 1.72 1.66 -15.36
CA VAL A 213 0.52 1.39 -16.18
C VAL A 213 -0.62 2.30 -15.78
N ARG A 214 -1.10 3.15 -16.70
CA ARG A 214 -2.30 3.97 -16.49
C ARG A 214 -3.46 3.45 -17.32
N LEU A 215 -4.61 3.26 -16.68
CA LEU A 215 -5.87 2.88 -17.29
C LEU A 215 -6.84 4.07 -17.15
N ASP A 216 -7.26 4.66 -18.28
CA ASP A 216 -8.13 5.84 -18.30
C ASP A 216 -9.61 5.44 -18.25
N GLY A 217 -10.03 4.85 -17.13
CA GLY A 217 -11.40 4.37 -16.95
C GLY A 217 -12.47 5.46 -17.07
N SER A 218 -12.13 6.72 -16.78
CA SER A 218 -13.02 7.87 -16.97
C SER A 218 -13.52 8.02 -18.41
N ALA A 219 -12.73 7.63 -19.41
CA ALA A 219 -13.13 7.62 -20.82
C ALA A 219 -14.30 6.68 -21.13
N VAL A 220 -14.57 5.73 -20.23
CA VAL A 220 -15.66 4.74 -20.34
C VAL A 220 -16.63 4.81 -19.15
N GLY A 221 -16.66 5.95 -18.45
CA GLY A 221 -17.57 6.21 -17.34
C GLY A 221 -17.20 5.51 -16.02
N ASP A 222 -15.96 5.08 -15.86
CA ASP A 222 -15.44 4.40 -14.68
C ASP A 222 -14.28 5.19 -14.01
N LYS A 223 -13.52 4.56 -13.12
CA LYS A 223 -12.38 5.16 -12.41
C LYS A 223 -11.07 4.95 -13.16
N ASP A 224 -10.21 5.96 -13.11
CA ASP A 224 -8.83 5.84 -13.56
C ASP A 224 -8.02 5.02 -12.54
N TYR A 225 -7.12 4.18 -13.06
CA TYR A 225 -6.20 3.39 -12.25
C TYR A 225 -4.77 3.66 -12.67
N LEU A 226 -3.89 3.68 -11.68
CA LEU A 226 -2.44 3.66 -11.87
C LEU A 226 -1.87 2.43 -11.18
N VAL A 227 -1.30 1.50 -11.97
CA VAL A 227 -0.64 0.29 -11.50
C VAL A 227 0.88 0.47 -11.67
N MET A 228 1.60 0.48 -10.55
CA MET A 228 3.05 0.62 -10.50
C MET A 228 3.65 -0.75 -10.17
N ILE A 229 4.28 -1.38 -11.15
CA ILE A 229 4.81 -2.75 -11.07
C ILE A 229 6.32 -2.67 -10.93
N ASN A 230 6.85 -3.01 -9.75
CA ASN A 230 8.28 -3.14 -9.51
C ASN A 230 8.67 -4.61 -9.50
N SER A 231 9.24 -5.12 -10.60
CA SER A 231 9.83 -6.48 -10.65
C SER A 231 11.34 -6.46 -10.34
N HIS A 232 11.91 -5.29 -10.03
CA HIS A 232 13.29 -5.16 -9.58
C HIS A 232 13.48 -5.76 -8.18
N SER A 233 14.70 -6.20 -7.88
CA SER A 233 15.08 -6.72 -6.57
C SER A 233 15.34 -5.63 -5.51
N ALA A 234 15.08 -4.36 -5.84
CA ALA A 234 15.30 -3.20 -4.98
C ALA A 234 14.06 -2.32 -5.01
N ASP A 235 13.92 -1.45 -4.00
CA ASP A 235 12.86 -0.44 -3.98
C ASP A 235 13.08 0.56 -5.12
N VAL A 236 11.98 0.97 -5.78
CA VAL A 236 12.03 1.90 -6.91
C VAL A 236 10.95 2.96 -6.73
N ASN A 237 11.29 4.22 -7.02
CA ASN A 237 10.34 5.32 -6.95
C ASN A 237 9.58 5.45 -8.27
N PHE A 238 8.25 5.49 -8.19
CA PHE A 238 7.35 5.72 -9.31
C PHE A 238 6.68 7.07 -9.16
N LYS A 239 6.48 7.76 -10.27
CA LYS A 239 5.76 9.03 -10.31
C LYS A 239 4.26 8.78 -10.35
N ILE A 240 3.56 9.26 -9.35
CA ILE A 240 2.11 9.44 -9.36
C ILE A 240 1.86 10.84 -9.93
N PRO A 241 1.16 10.97 -11.08
CA PRO A 241 0.89 12.29 -11.65
C PRO A 241 -0.11 13.04 -10.76
N ALA A 242 -0.14 14.37 -10.88
CA ALA A 242 -1.23 15.17 -10.33
C ALA A 242 -2.60 14.56 -10.74
N ALA A 243 -3.54 14.52 -9.80
CA ALA A 243 -4.87 14.01 -10.08
C ALA A 243 -5.66 15.00 -10.95
N ASP A 244 -6.69 14.54 -11.64
CA ASP A 244 -7.57 15.45 -12.37
C ASP A 244 -8.25 16.43 -11.39
N SER A 245 -8.70 17.57 -11.93
CA SER A 245 -9.40 18.59 -11.16
C SER A 245 -10.56 18.01 -10.34
N GLY A 246 -10.56 18.28 -9.04
CA GLY A 246 -11.57 17.78 -8.10
C GLY A 246 -11.41 16.32 -7.69
N LYS A 247 -10.29 15.67 -8.05
CA LYS A 247 -10.00 14.28 -7.70
C LYS A 247 -8.71 14.15 -6.89
N LYS A 248 -8.42 12.92 -6.44
CA LYS A 248 -7.20 12.51 -5.76
C LYS A 248 -6.88 11.05 -6.08
N TRP A 249 -5.60 10.68 -6.03
CA TRP A 249 -5.17 9.29 -6.12
C TRP A 249 -5.25 8.62 -4.76
N VAL A 250 -5.86 7.45 -4.65
CA VAL A 250 -5.94 6.69 -3.40
C VAL A 250 -5.30 5.32 -3.58
N ARG A 251 -4.38 4.95 -2.69
CA ARG A 251 -3.77 3.62 -2.68
C ARG A 251 -4.80 2.60 -2.24
N ILE A 252 -5.18 1.71 -3.15
CA ILE A 252 -6.15 0.65 -2.89
C ILE A 252 -5.51 -0.73 -2.78
N VAL A 253 -4.31 -0.91 -3.33
CA VAL A 253 -3.52 -2.16 -3.27
C VAL A 253 -2.05 -1.81 -3.06
N ASP A 254 -1.36 -2.56 -2.20
CA ASP A 254 0.10 -2.63 -2.12
C ASP A 254 0.48 -4.06 -1.74
N THR A 255 1.06 -4.82 -2.67
CA THR A 255 1.32 -6.26 -2.46
C THR A 255 2.49 -6.54 -1.51
N ALA A 256 3.25 -5.51 -1.14
CA ALA A 256 4.45 -5.64 -0.32
C ALA A 256 4.15 -6.27 1.04
N THR A 257 5.12 -7.01 1.59
CA THR A 257 4.98 -7.71 2.88
C THR A 257 4.54 -6.82 4.04
N TRP A 258 4.99 -5.56 4.10
CA TRP A 258 4.62 -4.63 5.18
C TRP A 258 3.10 -4.38 5.25
N ALA A 259 2.40 -4.52 4.12
CA ALA A 259 0.98 -4.23 3.99
C ALA A 259 0.07 -5.41 4.36
N GLU A 260 0.63 -6.58 4.69
CA GLU A 260 -0.14 -7.78 5.06
C GLU A 260 -1.05 -7.55 6.27
N ALA A 261 -0.66 -6.66 7.20
CA ALA A 261 -1.50 -6.28 8.35
C ALA A 261 -2.85 -5.64 7.95
N ASN A 262 -2.98 -5.17 6.71
CA ASN A 262 -4.18 -4.56 6.15
C ASN A 262 -4.76 -5.38 4.99
N ASP A 263 -4.48 -6.68 4.95
CA ASP A 263 -4.80 -7.54 3.81
C ASP A 263 -4.24 -7.09 2.45
N ASN A 264 -3.23 -6.20 2.45
CA ASN A 264 -2.68 -5.57 1.26
C ASN A 264 -3.68 -4.72 0.45
N VAL A 265 -4.85 -4.40 1.03
CA VAL A 265 -5.94 -3.71 0.35
C VAL A 265 -6.57 -2.64 1.24
N TRP A 266 -7.01 -1.53 0.64
CA TRP A 266 -7.68 -0.46 1.37
C TRP A 266 -8.95 0.00 0.64
N PRO A 267 -10.03 0.33 1.37
CA PRO A 267 -11.13 1.09 0.82
C PRO A 267 -10.65 2.48 0.35
N VAL A 268 -11.23 2.99 -0.73
CA VAL A 268 -10.94 4.33 -1.28
C VAL A 268 -11.20 5.45 -0.26
N THR A 269 -12.06 5.21 0.74
CA THR A 269 -12.38 6.18 1.79
C THR A 269 -11.29 6.33 2.85
N THR A 270 -10.46 5.31 3.06
CA THR A 270 -9.44 5.27 4.12
C THR A 270 -8.03 5.00 3.58
N GLY A 271 -7.90 4.68 2.29
CA GLY A 271 -6.62 4.49 1.64
C GLY A 271 -5.79 5.76 1.66
N TRP A 272 -4.47 5.59 1.75
CA TRP A 272 -3.53 6.69 1.71
C TRP A 272 -3.58 7.41 0.35
N SER A 273 -3.43 8.75 0.36
CA SER A 273 -3.44 9.60 -0.84
C SER A 273 -2.30 10.60 -0.77
N PRO A 274 -1.54 10.84 -1.86
CA PRO A 274 -0.68 12.00 -1.95
C PRO A 274 -1.52 13.29 -2.05
N ALA A 275 -0.86 14.45 -1.93
CA ALA A 275 -1.50 15.73 -2.21
C ALA A 275 -1.96 15.79 -3.68
N ALA A 276 -3.19 16.23 -3.92
CA ALA A 276 -3.82 16.14 -5.25
C ALA A 276 -3.23 17.08 -6.32
N THR A 277 -2.57 18.17 -5.91
CA THR A 277 -2.21 19.29 -6.79
C THR A 277 -0.84 19.20 -7.44
N ALA A 278 -0.08 18.12 -7.18
CA ALA A 278 1.27 17.97 -7.72
C ALA A 278 1.61 16.51 -7.97
N ASP A 279 2.58 16.29 -8.87
CA ASP A 279 3.22 15.00 -9.02
C ASP A 279 3.86 14.56 -7.69
N TYR A 280 3.78 13.27 -7.39
CA TYR A 280 4.32 12.68 -6.17
C TYR A 280 5.17 11.46 -6.51
N TRP A 281 6.34 11.32 -5.89
CA TRP A 281 7.17 10.13 -6.05
C TRP A 281 6.90 9.13 -4.92
N TYR A 282 6.35 7.98 -5.27
CA TYR A 282 6.02 6.91 -4.34
C TYR A 282 7.03 5.77 -4.42
N GLY A 283 7.60 5.38 -3.29
CA GLY A 283 8.52 4.25 -3.20
C GLY A 283 7.78 2.91 -3.21
N VAL A 284 7.86 2.20 -4.34
CA VAL A 284 7.31 0.84 -4.49
C VAL A 284 8.37 -0.18 -4.09
N LYS A 285 8.03 -1.05 -3.15
CA LYS A 285 8.97 -2.02 -2.60
C LYS A 285 9.47 -3.02 -3.64
N ALA A 286 10.66 -3.57 -3.39
CA ALA A 286 11.24 -4.61 -4.23
C ALA A 286 10.23 -5.73 -4.52
N ARG A 287 10.09 -6.08 -5.80
CA ARG A 287 9.21 -7.15 -6.27
C ARG A 287 7.73 -6.98 -5.88
N SER A 288 7.23 -5.75 -5.73
CA SER A 288 5.84 -5.49 -5.35
C SER A 288 5.09 -4.69 -6.41
N ILE A 289 3.76 -4.64 -6.26
CA ILE A 289 2.85 -3.88 -7.10
C ILE A 289 2.00 -2.98 -6.22
N VAL A 290 1.83 -1.73 -6.64
CA VAL A 290 0.93 -0.77 -6.00
C VAL A 290 -0.13 -0.37 -7.01
N VAL A 291 -1.38 -0.33 -6.57
CA VAL A 291 -2.48 0.22 -7.36
C VAL A 291 -3.04 1.46 -6.67
N MET A 292 -3.02 2.56 -7.39
CA MET A 292 -3.77 3.77 -7.06
C MET A 292 -5.07 3.78 -7.88
N GLN A 293 -6.16 4.16 -7.24
CA GLN A 293 -7.42 4.46 -7.90
C GLN A 293 -7.72 5.94 -7.74
N GLU A 294 -8.11 6.59 -8.82
CA GLU A 294 -8.57 7.97 -8.75
C GLU A 294 -9.98 8.05 -8.16
N ALA A 295 -10.19 8.99 -7.24
CA ALA A 295 -11.44 9.18 -6.53
C ALA A 295 -11.78 10.65 -6.42
N ALA A 296 -13.08 10.95 -6.28
CA ALA A 296 -13.52 12.30 -5.99
C ALA A 296 -12.83 12.81 -4.72
N SER A 297 -12.24 14.00 -4.81
CA SER A 297 -11.75 14.70 -3.65
C SER A 297 -12.94 15.43 -3.04
N THR A 298 -13.46 14.94 -1.91
CA THR A 298 -14.27 15.78 -1.04
C THR A 298 -13.36 16.90 -0.56
N VAL A 299 -13.47 18.08 -1.15
CA VAL A 299 -12.68 19.24 -0.76
C VAL A 299 -13.00 19.58 0.70
N VAL A 300 -12.14 19.10 1.58
CA VAL A 300 -11.91 19.55 2.95
C VAL A 300 -10.43 19.22 3.14
N SER A 301 -9.46 20.09 3.05
CA SER A 301 -9.32 21.55 3.15
C SER A 301 -7.95 21.86 2.51
N THR A 302 -7.60 23.13 2.28
CA THR A 302 -6.27 23.56 1.80
C THR A 302 -5.18 23.39 2.88
N ASP A 303 -5.31 22.37 3.73
CA ASP A 303 -4.49 22.20 4.91
C ASP A 303 -3.23 21.41 4.52
N LEU A 304 -2.07 22.08 4.56
CA LEU A 304 -0.74 21.47 4.48
C LEU A 304 -0.53 20.38 5.55
N ILE A 305 -1.17 20.52 6.71
CA ILE A 305 -1.25 19.52 7.78
C ILE A 305 -2.66 19.55 8.35
N ASN A 306 -3.27 18.39 8.56
CA ASN A 306 -4.44 18.20 9.42
C ASN A 306 -4.20 16.92 10.22
N ASN A 307 -3.98 17.05 11.53
CA ASN A 307 -3.48 15.95 12.34
C ASN A 307 -4.07 15.98 13.75
N GLY A 308 -4.85 14.96 14.10
CA GLY A 308 -5.37 14.73 15.45
C GLY A 308 -4.49 13.80 16.29
N PHE A 309 -3.35 13.36 15.75
CA PHE A 309 -2.42 12.40 16.34
C PHE A 309 -3.03 11.00 16.57
N GLU A 310 -3.97 10.59 15.71
CA GLU A 310 -4.65 9.30 15.79
C GLU A 310 -3.86 8.12 15.19
N VAL A 311 -4.26 6.86 15.47
CA VAL A 311 -3.67 5.68 14.79
C VAL A 311 -3.81 5.80 13.27
N ALA A 312 -4.96 6.31 12.81
CA ALA A 312 -5.25 6.53 11.41
C ALA A 312 -4.30 7.55 10.76
N ASP A 313 -3.71 8.45 11.55
CA ASP A 313 -2.73 9.46 11.10
C ASP A 313 -1.28 8.93 11.13
N GLY A 314 -1.09 7.65 11.41
CA GLY A 314 0.21 6.99 11.47
C GLY A 314 0.91 7.05 12.84
N PHE A 315 0.20 7.44 13.91
CA PHE A 315 0.75 7.52 15.27
C PHE A 315 0.37 6.27 16.07
N ALA A 316 1.36 5.42 16.40
CA ALA A 316 1.17 4.28 17.29
C ALA A 316 1.51 4.66 18.75
N ALA A 317 0.65 4.26 19.69
CA ALA A 317 0.94 4.40 21.12
C ALA A 317 1.96 3.33 21.56
N LEU A 318 3.22 3.71 21.77
CA LEU A 318 4.18 2.88 22.49
C LEU A 318 4.14 3.24 23.97
N SER A 319 3.98 2.22 24.82
CA SER A 319 3.59 2.35 26.24
C SER A 319 4.58 3.08 27.13
N THR A 320 5.80 3.39 26.68
CA THR A 320 6.79 4.12 27.49
C THR A 320 7.89 4.72 26.62
N GLY A 321 8.04 6.05 26.66
CA GLY A 321 9.32 6.73 26.38
C GLY A 321 9.53 7.23 24.94
N VAL A 322 9.62 8.57 24.82
CA VAL A 322 10.44 9.33 23.85
C VAL A 322 10.43 8.84 22.40
N TRP A 323 9.69 9.55 21.54
CA TRP A 323 9.88 9.47 20.09
C TRP A 323 11.28 9.97 19.71
N THR A 324 12.17 9.06 19.33
CA THR A 324 13.24 9.34 18.37
C THR A 324 13.00 8.47 17.15
N ARG A 325 12.24 8.97 16.18
CA ARG A 325 12.49 8.54 14.80
C ARG A 325 13.62 9.42 14.29
N THR A 326 14.78 8.82 14.13
CA THR A 326 15.97 9.44 13.53
C THR A 326 15.65 9.93 12.12
N ALA A 327 16.33 11.02 11.75
CA ALA A 327 16.11 11.89 10.61
C ALA A 327 15.70 11.19 9.31
N GLU A 328 14.57 11.62 8.74
CA GLU A 328 14.31 11.60 7.29
C GLU A 328 13.18 12.59 6.97
N ASP A 329 13.35 13.32 5.88
CA ASP A 329 12.43 14.35 5.39
C ASP A 329 11.03 13.75 5.10
N GLY A 330 9.99 14.45 5.56
CA GLY A 330 8.59 14.07 5.32
C GLY A 330 7.81 13.57 6.55
N ALA A 331 8.41 13.49 7.74
CA ALA A 331 7.73 13.04 8.96
C ALA A 331 7.80 14.03 10.15
N TRP A 332 6.86 13.87 11.09
CA TRP A 332 6.88 14.55 12.39
C TRP A 332 8.09 14.10 13.23
N TYR A 333 8.67 15.02 14.00
CA TYR A 333 9.85 14.77 14.82
C TYR A 333 9.71 15.39 16.22
N SER A 334 10.27 14.77 17.25
CA SER A 334 10.28 15.31 18.60
C SER A 334 11.61 15.04 19.31
N ASN A 335 11.94 15.84 20.33
CA ASN A 335 13.01 15.52 21.27
C ASN A 335 12.43 15.10 22.64
N SER A 336 11.62 14.04 22.67
CA SER A 336 10.91 13.53 23.86
C SER A 336 9.52 14.10 24.12
N ALA A 337 8.79 14.49 23.08
CA ALA A 337 7.33 14.57 23.22
C ALA A 337 6.75 13.17 23.47
N TYR A 338 5.58 13.09 24.10
CA TYR A 338 4.88 11.83 24.34
C TYR A 338 3.45 11.90 23.81
N ILE A 339 2.88 10.74 23.49
CA ILE A 339 1.46 10.62 23.19
C ILE A 339 0.71 10.43 24.51
N SER A 340 -0.34 11.20 24.67
CA SER A 340 -1.24 11.18 25.81
C SER A 340 -2.54 10.50 25.40
N THR A 341 -2.91 9.43 26.11
CA THR A 341 -4.25 8.84 26.02
C THR A 341 -5.28 9.60 26.88
N THR A 342 -4.80 10.48 27.77
CA THR A 342 -5.57 11.38 28.63
C THR A 342 -4.67 12.52 29.11
N PRO A 343 -5.04 13.82 28.96
CA PRO A 343 -6.22 14.42 28.33
C PRO A 343 -6.01 14.83 26.85
N LYS A 344 -7.05 14.70 26.03
CA LYS A 344 -7.13 15.06 24.61
C LYS A 344 -8.44 15.80 24.31
N ARG A 345 -8.53 16.55 23.21
CA ARG A 345 -9.72 17.35 22.90
C ARG A 345 -10.74 16.51 22.15
N SER A 346 -10.27 15.80 21.13
CA SER A 346 -11.08 14.90 20.32
C SER A 346 -10.28 13.62 20.06
N GLY A 347 -10.91 12.60 19.45
CA GLY A 347 -10.19 11.37 19.09
C GLY A 347 -9.77 10.47 20.26
N THR A 348 -8.74 9.63 20.02
CA THR A 348 -8.17 8.59 20.90
C THR A 348 -6.83 9.01 21.50
N TYR A 349 -6.09 9.94 20.89
CA TYR A 349 -4.75 10.34 21.32
C TYR A 349 -4.54 11.86 21.29
N GLY A 350 -3.41 12.34 21.80
CA GLY A 350 -2.98 13.74 21.73
C GLY A 350 -1.50 13.88 22.07
N ALA A 351 -0.86 15.00 21.75
CA ALA A 351 0.58 15.21 22.00
C ALA A 351 0.84 15.97 23.31
N GLY A 352 1.89 15.56 24.03
CA GLY A 352 2.27 16.11 25.33
C GLY A 352 3.75 16.50 25.43
N LEU A 353 4.02 17.62 26.11
CA LEU A 353 5.35 18.11 26.44
C LEU A 353 5.46 18.34 27.96
N ALA A 354 6.28 17.51 28.64
CA ALA A 354 6.32 17.43 30.11
C ALA A 354 7.66 17.87 30.75
N ALA A 355 8.64 18.35 30.00
CA ALA A 355 9.92 18.79 30.57
C ALA A 355 10.52 19.97 29.79
N THR A 356 11.41 20.69 30.47
CA THR A 356 12.17 21.81 29.92
C THR A 356 12.84 21.44 28.59
N GLY A 357 12.68 22.28 27.57
CA GLY A 357 13.36 22.12 26.29
C GLY A 357 12.78 21.05 25.36
N ARG A 358 11.72 20.34 25.77
CA ARG A 358 11.01 19.42 24.89
C ARG A 358 10.24 20.17 23.80
N TYR A 359 10.20 19.60 22.61
CA TYR A 359 9.53 20.10 21.44
C TYR A 359 8.98 18.97 20.57
N LEU A 360 7.95 19.33 19.80
CA LEU A 360 7.42 18.56 18.67
C LEU A 360 7.46 19.45 17.43
N ARG A 361 7.86 18.88 16.29
CA ARG A 361 8.08 19.56 15.02
C ARG A 361 7.34 18.85 13.90
N THR A 362 6.74 19.64 13.00
CA THR A 362 6.10 19.17 11.77
C THR A 362 7.12 18.63 10.75
N PRO A 363 6.67 17.89 9.71
CA PRO A 363 7.38 17.83 8.43
C PRO A 363 7.61 19.23 7.84
N GLN A 364 8.49 19.33 6.83
CA GLN A 364 8.66 20.56 6.07
C GLN A 364 7.42 20.79 5.19
N MET A 365 6.92 22.01 5.14
CA MET A 365 5.75 22.39 4.36
C MET A 365 6.03 23.59 3.47
N SER A 366 5.44 23.60 2.28
CA SER A 366 5.59 24.70 1.34
C SER A 366 4.55 25.80 1.61
N ASN A 367 5.03 27.04 1.80
CA ASN A 367 4.24 28.26 1.92
C ASN A 367 3.19 28.31 3.05
N PRO A 368 3.48 27.89 4.29
CA PRO A 368 2.47 27.87 5.36
C PRO A 368 2.00 29.29 5.72
N LYS A 369 0.68 29.48 5.71
CA LYS A 369 -0.02 30.74 5.91
C LYS A 369 -0.66 30.84 7.28
N THR A 370 -1.37 29.81 7.71
CA THR A 370 -2.07 29.82 9.01
C THR A 370 -1.86 28.51 9.75
N LEU A 371 -1.63 28.58 11.05
CA LEU A 371 -1.61 27.43 11.94
C LEU A 371 -2.74 27.57 12.95
N THR A 372 -3.56 26.53 13.09
CA THR A 372 -4.48 26.37 14.22
C THR A 372 -4.19 25.10 14.98
N PHE A 373 -4.30 25.12 16.30
CA PHE A 373 -4.17 23.93 17.14
C PHE A 373 -4.95 24.13 18.43
N TRP A 374 -5.41 23.04 19.02
CA TRP A 374 -6.04 23.06 20.33
C TRP A 374 -5.02 22.75 21.40
N CYS A 375 -5.08 23.45 22.53
CA CYS A 375 -4.11 23.24 23.58
C CYS A 375 -4.66 23.50 24.98
N ARG A 376 -4.02 22.88 25.97
CA ARG A 376 -4.26 23.09 27.40
C ARG A 376 -3.00 22.85 28.22
N ALA A 377 -3.01 23.34 29.45
CA ALA A 377 -2.04 22.99 30.47
C ALA A 377 -2.65 21.96 31.45
N SER A 378 -1.81 21.18 32.12
CA SER A 378 -2.21 20.51 33.36
C SER A 378 -2.40 21.53 34.50
N ALA A 379 -3.24 21.21 35.49
CA ALA A 379 -3.60 22.07 36.62
C ALA A 379 -2.49 22.24 37.70
N THR A 380 -1.23 22.42 37.30
CA THR A 380 -0.08 22.54 38.22
C THR A 380 0.35 24.00 38.41
N THR A 381 0.81 24.35 39.60
CA THR A 381 1.12 25.74 40.03
C THR A 381 2.30 26.42 39.32
N SER A 382 3.08 25.72 38.51
CA SER A 382 4.23 26.30 37.79
C SER A 382 3.81 27.10 36.54
N ASN A 383 4.22 28.38 36.45
CA ASN A 383 4.14 29.16 35.21
C ASN A 383 5.25 28.73 34.24
N TYR A 384 4.90 28.40 33.00
CA TYR A 384 5.85 28.13 31.93
C TYR A 384 5.32 28.65 30.60
N THR A 385 6.19 28.77 29.59
CA THR A 385 5.78 29.21 28.25
C THR A 385 5.98 28.11 27.21
N VAL A 386 5.16 28.17 26.18
CA VAL A 386 5.35 27.40 24.96
C VAL A 386 5.58 28.37 23.82
N THR A 387 6.74 28.27 23.19
CA THR A 387 7.10 29.08 22.03
C THR A 387 6.82 28.28 20.78
N LEU A 388 6.00 28.84 19.88
CA LEU A 388 5.89 28.35 18.51
C LEU A 388 7.02 28.96 17.69
N GLU A 389 7.76 28.14 16.98
CA GLU A 389 8.92 28.56 16.18
C GLU A 389 8.81 28.01 14.76
N SER A 390 9.39 28.72 13.78
CA SER A 390 9.55 28.23 12.41
C SER A 390 11.01 28.17 12.00
N SER A 391 11.37 27.27 11.09
CA SER A 391 12.73 27.17 10.56
C SER A 391 12.72 26.69 9.11
N PRO A 392 13.46 27.32 8.18
CA PRO A 392 13.58 26.83 6.81
C PRO A 392 14.59 25.65 6.70
N ASP A 393 15.58 25.61 7.59
CA ASP A 393 16.75 24.73 7.53
C ASP A 393 16.79 23.68 8.65
N ASN A 394 15.80 23.69 9.55
CA ASN A 394 15.73 22.89 10.78
C ASN A 394 16.82 23.19 11.82
N VAL A 395 17.62 24.25 11.63
CA VAL A 395 18.75 24.62 12.49
C VAL A 395 18.49 25.97 13.14
N THR A 396 18.11 26.96 12.33
CA THR A 396 17.85 28.34 12.76
C THR A 396 16.36 28.53 12.99
N TRP A 397 15.97 28.88 14.22
CA TRP A 397 14.57 28.96 14.64
C TRP A 397 14.15 30.40 14.94
N THR A 398 13.03 30.81 14.36
CA THR A 398 12.42 32.12 14.57
C THR A 398 11.11 31.96 15.34
N SER A 399 10.94 32.70 16.44
CA SER A 399 9.69 32.70 17.21
C SER A 399 8.53 33.29 16.39
N ARG A 400 7.37 32.63 16.45
CA ARG A 400 6.10 33.01 15.82
C ARG A 400 4.99 33.30 16.83
N GLY A 401 5.26 33.09 18.11
CA GLY A 401 4.33 33.35 19.19
C GLY A 401 4.77 32.65 20.46
N THR A 402 4.54 33.29 21.60
CA THR A 402 4.80 32.72 22.92
C THR A 402 3.50 32.67 23.69
N PHE A 403 3.15 31.50 24.20
CA PHE A 403 1.92 31.28 24.94
C PHE A 403 2.26 30.93 26.39
N THR A 404 1.73 31.72 27.33
CA THR A 404 1.92 31.45 28.77
C THR A 404 0.91 30.41 29.23
N ALA A 405 1.41 29.32 29.79
CA ALA A 405 0.64 28.22 30.36
C ALA A 405 0.81 28.20 31.88
N ASN A 406 -0.30 28.16 32.63
CA ASN A 406 -0.25 27.99 34.07
C ASN A 406 -1.47 27.28 34.66
N GLY A 407 -1.26 26.61 35.80
CA GLY A 407 -2.34 25.95 36.55
C GLY A 407 -3.19 26.88 37.41
N SER A 408 -2.87 28.19 37.47
CA SER A 408 -3.73 29.20 38.09
C SER A 408 -4.79 29.78 37.14
N ASN A 409 -4.84 29.30 35.88
CA ASN A 409 -5.77 29.75 34.84
C ASN A 409 -5.72 31.26 34.53
N THR A 410 -4.57 31.90 34.74
CA THR A 410 -4.37 33.33 34.44
C THR A 410 -3.53 33.59 33.18
N GLY A 411 -2.95 32.54 32.58
CA GLY A 411 -2.21 32.61 31.32
C GLY A 411 -3.08 32.45 30.07
N SER A 412 -2.48 32.60 28.89
CA SER A 412 -3.13 32.40 27.59
C SER A 412 -3.54 30.94 27.33
N ILE A 413 -2.95 29.98 28.06
CA ILE A 413 -3.30 28.56 28.02
C ILE A 413 -3.73 28.15 29.43
N THR A 414 -4.95 27.62 29.54
CA THR A 414 -5.61 27.23 30.78
C THR A 414 -5.68 25.70 30.94
N SER A 415 -6.28 25.23 32.03
CA SER A 415 -6.57 23.81 32.24
C SER A 415 -7.66 23.25 31.30
N ALA A 416 -8.46 24.10 30.65
CA ALA A 416 -9.38 23.72 29.59
C ALA A 416 -8.73 23.84 28.20
N PHE A 417 -9.17 23.00 27.26
CA PHE A 417 -8.74 23.11 25.86
C PHE A 417 -9.21 24.41 25.24
N THR A 418 -8.27 25.16 24.66
CA THR A 418 -8.52 26.39 23.92
C THR A 418 -7.83 26.31 22.56
N GLN A 419 -8.50 26.77 21.52
CA GLN A 419 -7.88 26.90 20.20
C GLN A 419 -6.93 28.09 20.18
N LYS A 420 -5.80 27.91 19.53
CA LYS A 420 -4.90 28.99 19.13
C LYS A 420 -4.81 29.03 17.62
N THR A 421 -4.80 30.26 17.10
CA THR A 421 -4.62 30.56 15.68
C THR A 421 -3.42 31.49 15.57
N VAL A 422 -2.50 31.14 14.68
CA VAL A 422 -1.28 31.92 14.42
C VAL A 422 -1.18 32.17 12.92
N SER A 423 -1.06 33.44 12.55
CA SER A 423 -0.73 33.86 11.20
C SER A 423 0.77 33.67 10.96
N LEU A 424 1.12 32.80 10.02
CA LEU A 424 2.51 32.49 9.64
C LEU A 424 2.95 33.32 8.43
N ASN A 425 2.11 33.37 7.39
CA ASN A 425 2.36 34.10 6.13
C ASN A 425 3.75 33.86 5.51
N LEU A 426 4.27 32.63 5.59
CA LEU A 426 5.59 32.27 5.09
C LEU A 426 5.56 31.94 3.60
N THR A 427 6.67 32.19 2.92
CA THR A 427 6.87 31.86 1.50
C THR A 427 8.17 31.07 1.37
N GLY A 428 8.10 29.86 0.80
CA GLY A 428 9.17 28.85 0.83
C GLY A 428 8.85 27.68 1.75
N SER A 429 9.81 26.78 1.93
CA SER A 429 9.64 25.55 2.71
C SER A 429 10.05 25.73 4.17
N TYR A 430 9.16 25.43 5.11
CA TYR A 430 9.38 25.64 6.54
C TYR A 430 8.94 24.46 7.39
N TYR A 431 9.70 24.23 8.46
CA TYR A 431 9.31 23.45 9.63
C TYR A 431 8.65 24.37 10.65
N LEU A 432 7.68 23.84 11.41
CA LEU A 432 7.11 24.47 12.59
C LEU A 432 7.37 23.59 13.81
N ARG A 433 7.61 24.17 14.98
CA ARG A 433 7.68 23.41 16.24
C ARG A 433 7.10 24.16 17.43
N TRP A 434 6.61 23.41 18.41
CA TRP A 434 6.24 23.91 19.74
C TRP A 434 7.33 23.52 20.72
N ARG A 435 7.91 24.49 21.44
CA ARG A 435 8.98 24.26 22.42
C ARG A 435 8.61 24.78 23.79
N VAL A 436 8.77 23.97 24.82
CA VAL A 436 8.46 24.36 26.21
C VAL A 436 9.68 24.98 26.90
N SER A 437 9.45 26.08 27.62
CA SER A 437 10.46 26.75 28.44
C SER A 437 10.88 25.93 29.66
N ALA A 438 11.84 26.45 30.43
CA ALA A 438 12.12 25.95 31.76
C ALA A 438 10.86 25.92 32.64
N ARG A 439 10.66 24.80 33.35
CA ARG A 439 9.48 24.53 34.18
C ARG A 439 9.81 23.54 35.30
N SER A 440 9.14 23.68 36.44
CA SER A 440 9.30 22.79 37.59
C SER A 440 8.24 21.67 37.66
N SER A 441 7.06 21.87 37.06
CA SER A 441 5.99 20.85 37.02
C SER A 441 4.98 21.14 35.89
N GLY A 442 4.07 20.19 35.63
CA GLY A 442 2.93 20.34 34.72
C GLY A 442 2.99 19.54 33.42
N SER A 443 2.24 19.88 32.40
CA SER A 443 2.38 19.37 31.03
C SER A 443 1.59 20.27 30.09
N PHE A 444 2.15 20.53 28.92
CA PHE A 444 1.44 21.14 27.81
C PHE A 444 0.88 20.04 26.92
N TYR A 445 -0.41 20.10 26.64
CA TYR A 445 -1.08 19.18 25.73
C TYR A 445 -1.61 19.96 24.54
N PHE A 446 -1.53 19.35 23.36
CA PHE A 446 -2.12 19.91 22.17
C PHE A 446 -2.55 18.83 21.19
N ASP A 447 -3.53 19.20 20.37
CA ASP A 447 -4.36 18.32 19.57
C ASP A 447 -4.93 19.09 18.36
N ASP A 448 -5.47 18.38 17.37
CA ASP A 448 -6.08 18.92 16.15
C ASP A 448 -5.21 20.02 15.48
N VAL A 449 -3.97 19.68 15.15
CA VAL A 449 -3.05 20.61 14.48
C VAL A 449 -3.41 20.71 13.01
N ILE A 450 -3.72 21.93 12.59
CA ILE A 450 -4.05 22.27 11.22
C ILE A 450 -3.12 23.37 10.72
N VAL A 451 -2.38 23.13 9.65
CA VAL A 451 -1.60 24.15 8.94
C VAL A 451 -2.20 24.32 7.55
N LYS A 452 -2.43 25.57 7.14
CA LYS A 452 -2.89 25.98 5.80
C LYS A 452 -1.81 26.73 5.08
#